data_AF-A0A2Z7AGW5-F1
#
_entry.id   AF-A0A2Z7AGW5-F1
#
_cell.length_a   1.000
_cell.length_b   1.000
_cell.length_c   1.000
_cell.angle_alpha   90.00
_cell.angle_beta   90.00
_cell.angle_gamma   90.00
#
_symmetry.space_group_name_H-M   'P 1'
#
loop_
_entity.id
_entity.type
_entity.pdbx_description
1 polymer ?
#
loop_
_entity_poly.entity_id
_entity_poly.type
_entity_poly.pdbx_seq_one_letter_code
_entity_poly.pdbx_strand_id
1 'polypeptide(L)'
;MAPTAAVATKFICNIALDRDMERVAGASDTEVVDLFASQIAAAVVWGGEVVKRLTRAQREANDHRQLFLEAMELKLVAERTARATEEEAMRAELEVALEGRTVAEDELEEVRARAAEEVEGMKVEVANAQVLWKEDFLRSLEFDRLCMKKSVAYFKSGFDGAVAQFRAHGYPEEKHPAPFLDMKKALREMPDEEEKAEEEEEEEEVSGDESPPQDEDVPPSPLNEL
;
A
#
# COMPACT_ATOMS: atom_id res chain seq x y z
N MET A 1 5.48 -45.61 89.05
CA MET A 1 5.70 -46.92 88.39
C MET A 1 7.12 -46.94 87.86
N ALA A 2 8.01 -47.73 88.47
CA ALA A 2 9.35 -47.94 87.94
C ALA A 2 9.27 -48.92 86.76
N PRO A 3 9.99 -48.69 85.65
CA PRO A 3 10.01 -49.62 84.55
C PRO A 3 10.60 -50.96 85.01
N THR A 4 10.00 -52.07 84.59
CA THR A 4 10.51 -53.41 84.85
C THR A 4 11.89 -53.56 84.23
N ALA A 5 12.81 -54.30 84.86
CA ALA A 5 14.19 -54.44 84.41
C ALA A 5 14.32 -54.78 82.90
N ALA A 6 13.46 -55.67 82.38
CA ALA A 6 13.43 -56.02 80.96
C ALA A 6 13.11 -54.84 80.01
N VAL A 7 12.31 -53.87 80.46
CA VAL A 7 11.96 -52.66 79.69
C VAL A 7 13.14 -51.68 79.68
N ALA A 8 13.83 -51.56 80.81
CA ALA A 8 15.04 -50.73 80.92
C ALA A 8 16.17 -51.28 80.04
N THR A 9 16.41 -52.60 80.06
CA THR A 9 17.42 -53.24 79.20
C THR A 9 17.08 -53.06 77.72
N LYS A 10 15.81 -53.19 77.32
CA LYS A 10 15.39 -53.01 75.92
C LYS A 10 15.56 -51.56 75.43
N PHE A 11 15.33 -50.58 76.30
CA PHE A 11 15.56 -49.17 76.00
C PHE A 11 17.06 -48.86 75.84
N ILE A 12 17.89 -49.41 76.73
CA ILE A 12 19.35 -49.28 76.69
C ILE A 12 19.93 -49.93 75.42
N CYS A 13 19.47 -51.12 75.04
CA CYS A 13 19.91 -51.78 73.81
C CYS A 13 19.48 -51.05 72.53
N ASN A 14 18.43 -50.23 72.56
CA ASN A 14 18.04 -49.40 71.41
C ASN A 14 18.85 -48.10 71.29
N ILE A 15 19.59 -47.71 72.34
CA ILE A 15 20.45 -46.53 72.37
C ILE A 15 21.92 -46.92 72.18
N ALA A 16 22.32 -48.10 72.67
CA ALA A 16 23.64 -48.66 72.41
C ALA A 16 23.79 -48.93 70.91
N LEU A 17 24.69 -48.20 70.26
CA LEU A 17 25.07 -48.53 68.89
C LEU A 17 25.71 -49.91 68.89
N ASP A 18 25.48 -50.73 67.85
CA ASP A 18 25.97 -52.12 67.77
C ASP A 18 27.46 -52.27 68.10
N ARG A 19 28.26 -51.22 67.81
CA ARG A 19 29.69 -51.13 68.11
C ARG A 19 30.07 -51.05 69.60
N ASP A 20 29.14 -50.68 70.48
CA ASP A 20 29.38 -50.45 71.90
C ASP A 20 28.89 -51.61 72.78
N MET A 21 28.19 -52.59 72.19
CA MET A 21 27.59 -53.73 72.89
C MET A 21 28.62 -54.64 73.58
N GLU A 22 29.77 -54.90 72.94
CA GLU A 22 30.87 -55.66 73.54
C GLU A 22 31.51 -54.92 74.72
N ARG A 23 31.49 -53.59 74.69
CA ARG A 23 32.06 -52.71 75.71
C ARG A 23 31.16 -52.58 76.93
N VAL A 24 29.85 -52.78 76.76
CA VAL A 24 28.83 -52.76 77.82
C VAL A 24 28.73 -54.12 78.55
N ALA A 25 29.05 -55.24 77.89
CA ALA A 25 28.86 -56.60 78.42
C ALA A 25 29.74 -56.98 79.64
N GLY A 26 30.76 -56.17 79.97
CA GLY A 26 31.65 -56.40 81.12
C GLY A 26 31.95 -55.15 81.96
N ALA A 27 31.26 -54.04 81.71
CA ALA A 27 31.43 -52.78 82.43
C ALA A 27 30.55 -52.72 83.68
N SER A 28 30.99 -51.99 84.71
CA SER A 28 30.16 -51.69 85.89
C SER A 28 29.01 -50.75 85.54
N ASP A 29 27.92 -50.79 86.32
CA ASP A 29 26.74 -49.94 86.08
C ASP A 29 27.08 -48.45 85.93
N THR A 30 28.06 -47.96 86.70
CA THR A 30 28.56 -46.59 86.64
C THR A 30 29.28 -46.26 85.33
N GLU A 31 30.08 -47.18 84.80
CA GLU A 31 30.79 -46.99 83.52
C GLU A 31 29.83 -47.01 82.33
N VAL A 32 28.79 -47.84 82.40
CA VAL A 32 27.73 -47.89 81.39
C VAL A 32 26.96 -46.56 81.35
N VAL A 33 26.57 -46.02 82.51
CA VAL A 33 25.87 -44.73 82.60
C VAL A 33 26.73 -43.57 82.07
N ASP A 34 28.01 -43.53 82.40
CA ASP A 34 28.94 -42.49 81.90
C ASP A 34 29.14 -42.54 80.37
N LEU A 35 29.18 -43.75 79.79
CA LEU A 35 29.25 -43.94 78.34
C LEU A 35 28.00 -43.37 77.65
N PHE A 36 26.81 -43.72 78.15
CA PHE A 36 25.56 -43.21 77.60
C PHE A 36 25.42 -41.70 77.79
N ALA A 37 25.78 -41.16 78.95
CA ALA A 37 25.78 -39.73 79.19
C ALA A 37 26.69 -38.98 78.20
N SER A 38 27.88 -39.54 77.91
CA SER A 38 28.81 -38.99 76.93
C SER A 38 28.27 -39.05 75.50
N GLN A 39 27.62 -40.15 75.11
CA GLN A 39 27.00 -40.29 73.79
C GLN A 39 25.81 -39.34 73.60
N ILE A 40 24.95 -39.20 74.61
CA ILE A 40 23.84 -38.25 74.61
C ILE A 40 24.38 -36.82 74.52
N ALA A 41 25.39 -36.46 75.30
CA ALA A 41 26.01 -35.14 75.24
C ALA A 41 26.58 -34.85 73.84
N ALA A 42 27.30 -35.81 73.25
CA ALA A 42 27.80 -35.68 71.89
C ALA A 42 26.65 -35.53 70.87
N ALA A 43 25.62 -36.36 70.92
CA ALA A 43 24.48 -36.30 70.02
C ALA A 43 23.72 -34.96 70.12
N VAL A 44 23.57 -34.40 71.32
CA VAL A 44 22.94 -33.08 71.53
C VAL A 44 23.79 -31.96 70.92
N VAL A 45 25.12 -31.99 71.11
CA VAL A 45 26.04 -31.00 70.52
C VAL A 45 26.01 -31.05 69.00
N TRP A 46 26.09 -32.24 68.40
CA TRP A 46 26.01 -32.44 66.96
C TRP A 46 24.63 -32.06 66.40
N GLY A 47 23.55 -32.42 67.09
CA GLY A 47 22.18 -32.07 66.70
C GLY A 47 21.96 -30.55 66.67
N GLY A 48 22.48 -29.82 67.66
CA GLY A 48 22.44 -28.36 67.68
C GLY A 48 23.19 -27.72 66.51
N GLU A 49 24.35 -28.27 66.14
CA GLU A 49 25.13 -27.80 64.99
C GLU A 49 24.41 -28.06 63.65
N VAL A 50 23.81 -29.25 63.48
CA VAL A 50 23.01 -29.58 62.28
C VAL A 50 21.82 -28.63 62.14
N VAL A 51 21.08 -28.38 63.23
CA VAL A 51 19.96 -27.44 63.21
C VAL A 51 20.43 -26.04 62.82
N LYS A 52 21.54 -25.54 63.38
CA LYS A 52 22.10 -24.22 63.02
C LYS A 52 22.45 -24.13 61.54
N ARG A 53 23.11 -25.15 60.98
CA ARG A 53 23.47 -25.20 59.55
C ARG A 53 22.23 -25.24 58.66
N LEU A 54 21.25 -26.06 59.04
CA LEU A 54 19.99 -26.18 58.31
C LEU A 54 19.21 -24.85 58.32
N THR A 55 19.09 -24.20 59.48
CA THR A 55 18.42 -22.89 59.58
C THR A 55 19.14 -21.82 58.75
N ARG A 56 20.48 -21.84 58.73
CA ARG A 56 21.27 -20.94 57.88
C ARG A 56 21.00 -21.19 56.40
N ALA A 57 21.12 -22.44 55.96
CA ALA A 57 20.87 -22.83 54.56
C ALA A 57 19.43 -22.50 54.13
N GLN A 58 18.44 -22.70 55.00
CA GLN A 58 17.04 -22.35 54.73
C GLN A 58 16.87 -20.83 54.56
N ARG A 59 17.53 -20.02 55.38
CA ARG A 59 17.49 -18.55 55.24
C ARG A 59 18.12 -18.12 53.92
N GLU A 60 19.32 -18.59 53.63
CA GLU A 60 20.01 -18.29 52.37
C GLU A 60 19.17 -18.71 51.16
N ALA A 61 18.55 -19.89 51.17
CA ALA A 61 17.67 -20.34 50.10
C ALA A 61 16.44 -19.45 49.92
N ASN A 62 15.86 -18.94 51.01
CA ASN A 62 14.76 -17.99 50.94
C ASN A 62 15.21 -16.63 50.41
N ASP A 63 16.39 -16.13 50.83
CA ASP A 63 16.95 -14.87 50.34
C ASP A 63 17.20 -14.95 48.82
N HIS A 64 17.77 -16.06 48.32
CA HIS A 64 17.95 -16.27 46.88
C HIS A 64 16.62 -16.35 46.13
N ARG A 65 15.62 -17.04 46.70
CA ARG A 65 14.29 -17.12 46.12
C ARG A 65 13.63 -15.75 46.03
N GLN A 66 13.77 -14.92 47.06
CA GLN A 66 13.26 -13.56 47.05
C GLN A 66 13.97 -12.70 45.99
N LEU A 67 15.30 -12.70 45.96
CA LEU A 67 16.08 -11.98 44.95
C LEU A 67 15.72 -12.40 43.52
N PHE A 68 15.48 -13.70 43.29
CA PHE A 68 15.05 -14.20 41.99
C PHE A 68 13.67 -13.64 41.59
N LEU A 69 12.71 -13.65 42.52
CA LEU A 69 11.37 -13.11 42.26
C LEU A 69 11.42 -11.59 42.01
N GLU A 70 12.15 -10.85 42.83
CA GLU A 70 12.34 -9.40 42.66
C GLU A 70 13.00 -9.08 41.31
N ALA A 71 14.02 -9.84 40.91
CA ALA A 71 14.67 -9.66 39.61
C ALA A 71 13.73 -9.97 38.44
N MET A 72 12.87 -10.98 38.56
CA MET A 72 11.87 -11.30 37.55
C MET A 72 10.79 -10.21 37.46
N GLU A 73 10.31 -9.72 38.60
CA GLU A 73 9.33 -8.63 38.68
C GLU A 73 9.88 -7.35 38.06
N LEU A 74 11.11 -6.96 38.39
CA LEU A 74 11.77 -5.79 37.80
C LEU A 74 11.89 -5.90 36.28
N LYS A 75 12.28 -7.07 35.76
CA LYS A 75 12.36 -7.30 34.31
C LYS A 75 10.99 -7.19 33.64
N LEU A 76 9.96 -7.79 34.24
CA LEU A 76 8.61 -7.76 33.70
C LEU A 76 8.02 -6.35 33.74
N VAL A 77 8.30 -5.57 34.79
CA VAL A 77 7.93 -4.15 34.85
C VAL A 77 8.63 -3.38 33.75
N ALA A 78 9.94 -3.55 33.58
CA ALA A 78 10.71 -2.87 32.53
C ALA A 78 10.20 -3.18 31.12
N GLU A 79 9.89 -4.45 30.83
CA GLU A 79 9.29 -4.87 29.55
C GLU A 79 7.93 -4.22 29.33
N ARG A 80 7.05 -4.22 30.35
CA ARG A 80 5.73 -3.59 30.24
C ARG A 80 5.83 -2.09 30.04
N THR A 81 6.75 -1.42 30.72
CA THR A 81 6.96 0.02 30.53
C THR A 81 7.48 0.32 29.13
N ALA A 82 8.42 -0.48 28.61
CA ALA A 82 8.93 -0.32 27.25
C ALA A 82 7.81 -0.55 26.21
N ARG A 83 7.02 -1.61 26.37
CA ARG A 83 5.87 -1.88 25.48
C ARG A 83 4.83 -0.75 25.55
N ALA A 84 4.54 -0.20 26.72
CA ALA A 84 3.61 0.92 26.85
C ALA A 84 4.12 2.16 26.11
N THR A 85 5.42 2.48 26.23
CA THR A 85 6.01 3.61 25.50
C THR A 85 6.00 3.40 23.98
N GLU A 86 6.26 2.18 23.51
CA GLU A 86 6.17 1.83 22.08
C GLU A 86 4.72 1.92 21.58
N GLU A 87 3.76 1.43 22.35
CA GLU A 87 2.33 1.50 22.00
C GLU A 87 1.84 2.95 21.92
N GLU A 88 2.26 3.80 22.85
CA GLU A 88 1.94 5.23 22.82
C GLU A 88 2.56 5.93 21.61
N ALA A 89 3.81 5.61 21.25
CA ALA A 89 4.46 6.13 20.06
C ALA A 89 3.72 5.71 18.77
N MET A 90 3.39 4.43 18.64
CA MET A 90 2.63 3.92 17.49
C MET A 90 1.24 4.53 17.39
N ARG A 91 0.57 4.79 18.52
CA ARG A 91 -0.73 5.48 18.54
C ARG A 91 -0.60 6.93 18.07
N ALA A 92 0.42 7.65 18.52
CA ALA A 92 0.68 9.03 18.08
C ALA A 92 1.01 9.09 16.58
N GLU A 93 1.83 8.17 16.08
CA GLU A 93 2.12 8.06 14.64
C GLU A 93 0.86 7.76 13.82
N LEU A 94 -0.01 6.88 14.32
CA LEU A 94 -1.27 6.55 13.66
C LEU A 94 -2.23 7.74 13.63
N GLU A 95 -2.30 8.52 14.71
CA GLU A 95 -3.11 9.75 14.75
C GLU A 95 -2.64 10.76 13.70
N VAL A 96 -1.33 11.05 13.65
CA VAL A 96 -0.73 11.94 12.64
C VAL A 96 -0.98 11.42 11.22
N ALA A 97 -0.85 10.10 11.00
CA ALA A 97 -1.10 9.50 9.69
C ALA A 97 -2.58 9.60 9.26
N LEU A 98 -3.52 9.46 10.20
CA LEU A 98 -4.94 9.62 9.93
C LEU A 98 -5.28 11.07 9.59
N GLU A 99 -4.75 12.04 10.33
CA GLU A 99 -4.91 13.47 10.03
C GLU A 99 -4.33 13.79 8.64
N GLY A 100 -3.11 13.32 8.35
CA GLY A 100 -2.49 13.49 7.03
C GLY A 100 -3.31 12.86 5.90
N ARG A 101 -3.90 11.68 6.13
CA ARG A 101 -4.79 11.03 5.16
C ARG A 101 -6.05 11.87 4.92
N THR A 102 -6.67 12.42 5.96
CA THR A 102 -7.88 13.25 5.80
C THR A 102 -7.60 14.50 4.96
N VAL A 103 -6.48 15.18 5.21
CA VAL A 103 -6.05 16.34 4.40
C VAL A 103 -5.83 15.94 2.94
N ALA A 104 -5.14 14.82 2.70
CA ALA A 104 -4.89 14.33 1.34
C ALA A 104 -6.19 13.91 0.62
N GLU A 105 -7.17 13.37 1.33
CA GLU A 105 -8.49 13.04 0.77
C GLU A 105 -9.27 14.31 0.38
N ASP A 106 -9.25 15.35 1.21
CA ASP A 106 -9.86 16.65 0.91
C ASP A 106 -9.20 17.33 -0.31
N GLU A 107 -7.86 17.34 -0.37
CA GLU A 107 -7.11 17.88 -1.52
C GLU A 107 -7.42 17.11 -2.82
N LEU A 108 -7.55 15.79 -2.74
CA LEU A 108 -7.91 14.95 -3.88
C LEU A 108 -9.33 15.26 -4.36
N GLU A 109 -10.27 15.51 -3.45
CA GLU A 109 -11.63 15.90 -3.81
C GLU A 109 -11.64 17.27 -4.52
N GLU A 110 -10.90 18.26 -4.02
CA GLU A 110 -10.77 19.57 -4.66
C GLU A 110 -10.18 19.47 -6.08
N VAL A 111 -9.07 18.73 -6.24
CA VAL A 111 -8.45 18.50 -7.54
C VAL A 111 -9.40 17.79 -8.49
N ARG A 112 -10.13 16.80 -8.00
CA ARG A 112 -11.13 16.07 -8.79
C ARG A 112 -12.28 16.97 -9.22
N ALA A 113 -12.75 17.88 -8.36
CA ALA A 113 -13.79 18.84 -8.69
C ALA A 113 -13.33 19.80 -9.78
N ARG A 114 -12.12 20.37 -9.65
CA ARG A 114 -11.52 21.22 -10.70
C ARG A 114 -11.37 20.49 -12.03
N ALA A 115 -10.84 19.27 -12.02
CA ALA A 115 -10.70 18.47 -13.24
C ALA A 115 -12.06 18.16 -13.89
N ALA A 116 -13.12 17.95 -13.11
CA ALA A 116 -14.46 17.74 -13.64
C ALA A 116 -15.02 19.01 -14.31
N GLU A 117 -14.79 20.18 -13.72
CA GLU A 117 -15.16 21.48 -14.31
C GLU A 117 -14.42 21.74 -15.63
N GLU A 118 -13.11 21.49 -15.66
CA GLU A 118 -12.30 21.63 -16.87
C GLU A 118 -12.78 20.71 -18.00
N VAL A 119 -13.13 19.46 -17.68
CA VAL A 119 -13.68 18.52 -18.67
C VAL A 119 -15.02 19.00 -19.21
N GLU A 120 -15.90 19.55 -18.38
CA GLU A 120 -17.16 20.14 -18.86
C GLU A 120 -16.91 21.39 -19.73
N GLY A 121 -15.95 22.25 -19.34
CA GLY A 121 -15.50 23.38 -20.15
C GLY A 121 -15.01 22.95 -21.54
N MET A 122 -14.11 21.98 -21.58
CA MET A 122 -13.60 21.42 -22.84
C MET A 122 -14.70 20.81 -23.71
N LYS A 123 -15.71 20.14 -23.13
CA LYS A 123 -16.85 19.62 -23.91
C LYS A 123 -17.63 20.73 -24.60
N VAL A 124 -17.84 21.85 -23.91
CA VAL A 124 -18.51 23.02 -24.49
C VAL A 124 -17.65 23.64 -25.60
N GLU A 125 -16.35 23.78 -25.38
CA GLU A 125 -15.41 24.28 -26.38
C GLU A 125 -15.38 23.40 -27.63
N VAL A 126 -15.31 22.07 -27.47
CA VAL A 126 -15.35 21.10 -28.56
C VAL A 126 -16.67 21.19 -29.33
N ALA A 127 -17.81 21.29 -28.63
CA ALA A 127 -19.11 21.45 -29.27
C ALA A 127 -19.18 22.76 -30.08
N ASN A 128 -18.68 23.85 -29.52
CA ASN A 128 -18.63 25.14 -30.20
C ASN A 128 -17.71 25.11 -31.43
N ALA A 129 -16.51 24.53 -31.30
CA ALA A 129 -15.56 24.36 -32.40
C ALA A 129 -16.14 23.48 -33.52
N GLN A 130 -16.90 22.43 -33.16
CA GLN A 130 -17.58 21.59 -34.14
C GLN A 130 -18.66 22.35 -34.92
N VAL A 131 -19.45 23.19 -34.25
CA VAL A 131 -20.46 24.04 -34.91
C VAL A 131 -19.78 25.04 -35.83
N LEU A 132 -18.75 25.74 -35.34
CA LEU A 132 -18.00 26.72 -36.11
C LEU A 132 -17.36 26.08 -37.36
N TRP A 133 -16.67 24.95 -37.19
CA TRP A 133 -16.06 24.21 -38.30
C TRP A 133 -17.10 23.80 -39.35
N LYS A 134 -18.29 23.36 -38.92
CA LYS A 134 -19.36 22.99 -39.84
C LYS A 134 -19.88 24.20 -40.61
N GLU A 135 -20.05 25.34 -39.96
CA GLU A 135 -20.47 26.58 -40.60
C GLU A 135 -19.41 27.09 -41.58
N ASP A 136 -18.14 27.08 -41.20
CA ASP A 136 -17.02 27.46 -42.06
C ASP A 136 -16.91 26.54 -43.27
N PHE A 137 -17.05 25.22 -43.09
CA PHE A 137 -17.11 24.27 -44.20
C PHE A 137 -18.27 24.56 -45.15
N LEU A 138 -19.49 24.79 -44.64
CA LEU A 138 -20.65 25.13 -45.47
C LEU A 138 -20.51 26.46 -46.22
N ARG A 139 -19.65 27.37 -45.74
CA ARG A 139 -19.32 28.64 -46.39
C ARG A 139 -18.07 28.56 -47.27
N SER A 140 -17.40 27.41 -47.32
CA SER A 140 -16.18 27.21 -48.11
C SER A 140 -16.48 27.05 -49.60
N LEU A 141 -15.54 27.51 -50.44
CA LEU A 141 -15.60 27.27 -51.89
C LEU A 141 -15.51 25.78 -52.24
N GLU A 142 -14.86 24.98 -51.40
CA GLU A 142 -14.83 23.52 -51.55
C GLU A 142 -16.23 22.91 -51.49
N PHE A 143 -17.05 23.36 -50.53
CA PHE A 143 -18.44 22.93 -50.42
C PHE A 143 -19.28 23.39 -51.62
N ASP A 144 -19.13 24.64 -52.07
CA ASP A 144 -19.81 25.16 -53.27
C ASP A 144 -19.43 24.37 -54.53
N ARG A 145 -18.12 24.08 -54.70
CA ARG A 145 -17.60 23.26 -55.80
C ARG A 145 -18.19 21.85 -55.76
N LEU A 146 -18.23 21.21 -54.58
CA LEU A 146 -18.85 19.90 -54.39
C LEU A 146 -20.35 19.92 -54.71
N CYS A 147 -21.07 20.97 -54.28
CA CYS A 147 -22.48 21.16 -54.59
C CYS A 147 -22.72 21.31 -56.10
N MET A 148 -21.91 22.13 -56.77
CA MET A 148 -22.00 22.35 -58.22
C MET A 148 -21.76 21.03 -58.96
N LYS A 149 -20.65 20.33 -58.66
CA LYS A 149 -20.30 19.03 -59.24
C LYS A 149 -21.43 18.01 -59.09
N LYS A 150 -21.99 17.90 -57.88
CA LYS A 150 -23.09 16.98 -57.60
C LYS A 150 -24.41 17.38 -58.28
N SER A 151 -24.72 18.67 -58.35
CA SER A 151 -25.92 19.17 -59.02
C SER A 151 -25.91 18.91 -60.53
N VAL A 152 -24.75 19.10 -61.17
CA VAL A 152 -24.54 18.80 -62.60
C VAL A 152 -24.71 17.30 -62.85
N ALA A 153 -24.11 16.45 -62.01
CA ALA A 153 -24.26 14.99 -62.13
C ALA A 153 -25.74 14.55 -61.98
N TYR A 154 -26.47 15.07 -60.99
CA TYR A 154 -27.90 14.80 -60.85
C TYR A 154 -28.70 15.30 -62.05
N PHE A 155 -28.45 16.51 -62.52
CA PHE A 155 -29.16 17.09 -63.66
C PHE A 155 -28.91 16.29 -64.95
N LYS A 156 -27.66 15.94 -65.25
CA LYS A 156 -27.30 15.05 -66.37
C LYS A 156 -28.09 13.73 -66.28
N SER A 157 -28.05 13.04 -65.13
CA SER A 157 -28.73 11.75 -64.93
C SER A 157 -30.26 11.82 -65.04
N GLY A 158 -30.87 12.85 -64.44
CA GLY A 158 -32.33 13.06 -64.49
C GLY A 158 -32.81 13.46 -65.89
N PHE A 159 -32.05 14.32 -66.57
CA PHE A 159 -32.34 14.71 -67.95
C PHE A 159 -32.29 13.52 -68.91
N ASP A 160 -31.24 12.70 -68.82
CA ASP A 160 -31.12 11.49 -69.63
C ASP A 160 -32.26 10.49 -69.33
N GLY A 161 -32.64 10.35 -68.07
CA GLY A 161 -33.81 9.56 -67.66
C GLY A 161 -35.12 10.06 -68.27
N ALA A 162 -35.37 11.39 -68.24
CA ALA A 162 -36.55 11.99 -68.85
C ALA A 162 -36.55 11.84 -70.38
N VAL A 163 -35.40 12.04 -71.04
CA VAL A 163 -35.24 11.81 -72.48
C VAL A 163 -35.54 10.36 -72.84
N ALA A 164 -35.07 9.39 -72.05
CA ALA A 164 -35.37 7.98 -72.26
C ALA A 164 -36.88 7.68 -72.17
N GLN A 165 -37.59 8.30 -71.23
CA GLN A 165 -39.05 8.17 -71.11
C GLN A 165 -39.79 8.72 -72.34
N PHE A 166 -39.45 9.93 -72.80
CA PHE A 166 -40.08 10.50 -74.01
C PHE A 166 -39.88 9.61 -75.24
N ARG A 167 -38.68 9.05 -75.39
CA ARG A 167 -38.37 8.10 -76.47
C ARG A 167 -39.19 6.81 -76.35
N ALA A 168 -39.39 6.28 -75.14
CA ALA A 168 -40.21 5.11 -74.90
C ALA A 168 -41.71 5.34 -75.25
N HIS A 169 -42.20 6.58 -75.13
CA HIS A 169 -43.56 6.97 -75.52
C HIS A 169 -43.72 7.34 -77.00
N GLY A 170 -42.71 7.09 -77.84
CA GLY A 170 -42.79 7.31 -79.29
C GLY A 170 -42.62 8.77 -79.71
N TYR A 171 -42.01 9.62 -78.87
CA TYR A 171 -41.69 10.99 -79.23
C TYR A 171 -40.44 11.04 -80.13
N PRO A 172 -40.51 11.57 -81.36
CA PRO A 172 -39.37 11.65 -82.27
C PRO A 172 -38.51 12.90 -81.99
N GLU A 173 -37.18 12.72 -81.92
CA GLU A 173 -36.20 13.77 -81.61
C GLU A 173 -36.18 14.91 -82.66
N GLU A 174 -36.67 14.64 -83.87
CA GLU A 174 -36.80 15.58 -85.00
C GLU A 174 -37.86 16.66 -84.81
N LYS A 175 -38.80 16.50 -83.86
CA LYS A 175 -39.88 17.47 -83.58
C LYS A 175 -39.55 18.49 -82.48
N HIS A 176 -38.33 18.49 -81.95
CA HIS A 176 -37.95 19.41 -80.89
C HIS A 176 -37.58 20.80 -81.43
N PRO A 177 -37.93 21.87 -80.70
CA PRO A 177 -37.32 23.18 -80.93
C PRO A 177 -35.81 23.10 -80.64
N ALA A 178 -34.99 23.80 -81.44
CA ALA A 178 -33.52 23.84 -81.36
C ALA A 178 -32.92 23.92 -79.93
N PRO A 179 -33.50 24.68 -78.97
CA PRO A 179 -32.96 24.79 -77.62
C PRO A 179 -32.82 23.47 -76.84
N PHE A 180 -33.63 22.44 -77.13
CA PHE A 180 -33.57 21.16 -76.40
C PHE A 180 -32.35 20.32 -76.77
N LEU A 181 -31.97 20.33 -78.07
CA LEU A 181 -30.78 19.63 -78.56
C LEU A 181 -29.50 20.38 -78.18
N ASP A 182 -29.53 21.70 -78.19
CA ASP A 182 -28.42 22.55 -77.73
C ASP A 182 -28.13 22.32 -76.24
N MET A 183 -29.17 22.20 -75.42
CA MET A 183 -29.03 21.89 -73.98
C MET A 183 -28.41 20.50 -73.75
N LYS A 184 -28.86 19.48 -74.49
CA LYS A 184 -28.29 18.11 -74.41
C LYS A 184 -26.82 18.05 -74.81
N LYS A 185 -26.43 18.83 -75.82
CA LYS A 185 -25.03 18.94 -76.25
C LYS A 185 -24.18 19.68 -75.21
N ALA A 186 -24.67 20.83 -74.72
CA ALA A 186 -23.99 21.61 -73.69
C ALA A 186 -23.76 20.79 -72.41
N LEU A 187 -24.72 19.94 -72.03
CA LEU A 187 -24.57 19.03 -70.89
C LEU A 187 -23.47 17.98 -71.10
N ARG A 188 -23.31 17.44 -72.31
CA ARG A 188 -22.23 16.48 -72.63
C ARG A 188 -20.85 17.14 -72.62
N GLU A 189 -20.78 18.43 -72.95
CA GLU A 189 -19.53 19.21 -73.05
C GLU A 189 -19.12 19.87 -71.72
N MET A 190 -19.99 19.92 -70.70
CA MET A 190 -19.61 20.41 -69.38
C MET A 190 -18.60 19.47 -68.70
N PRO A 191 -17.43 20.00 -68.27
CA PRO A 191 -16.39 19.20 -67.65
C PRO A 191 -16.87 18.60 -66.32
N ASP A 192 -16.49 17.35 -66.07
CA ASP A 192 -16.58 16.78 -64.73
C ASP A 192 -15.35 17.31 -63.98
N GLU A 193 -15.50 18.44 -63.27
CA GLU A 193 -14.39 19.06 -62.54
C GLU A 193 -13.83 18.11 -61.46
N GLU A 194 -12.81 17.34 -61.82
CA GLU A 194 -12.00 16.53 -60.92
C GLU A 194 -10.49 16.81 -61.07
N GLU A 195 -10.10 17.74 -61.95
CA GLU A 195 -8.73 18.25 -62.07
C GLU A 195 -8.75 19.78 -62.19
N LYS A 196 -7.83 20.47 -61.50
CA LYS A 196 -7.66 21.93 -61.34
C LYS A 196 -8.32 22.56 -60.12
N ALA A 197 -7.70 22.35 -58.96
CA ALA A 197 -7.50 23.36 -57.92
C ALA A 197 -6.41 22.84 -56.97
N GLU A 198 -5.22 22.61 -57.51
CA GLU A 198 -3.98 22.50 -56.75
C GLU A 198 -3.05 23.50 -57.43
N GLU A 199 -3.05 24.75 -56.95
CA GLU A 199 -2.02 25.79 -57.16
C GLU A 199 -2.61 27.12 -56.66
N GLU A 200 -1.84 27.85 -55.86
CA GLU A 200 -2.12 29.14 -55.17
C GLU A 200 -2.76 28.98 -53.77
N GLU A 201 -2.11 29.21 -52.61
CA GLU A 201 -0.90 29.98 -52.29
C GLU A 201 -0.19 29.38 -51.05
N GLU A 202 1.08 28.97 -51.22
CA GLU A 202 2.13 29.14 -50.21
C GLU A 202 2.91 30.40 -50.60
N GLU A 203 3.06 31.35 -49.67
CA GLU A 203 4.20 32.29 -49.51
C GLU A 203 3.84 33.20 -48.31
N GLU A 204 4.39 32.93 -47.12
CA GLU A 204 5.68 33.42 -46.58
C GLU A 204 5.46 34.61 -45.62
N GLU A 205 5.71 34.39 -44.33
CA GLU A 205 6.50 35.32 -43.52
C GLU A 205 7.46 34.49 -42.63
N VAL A 206 8.59 34.10 -43.23
CA VAL A 206 9.85 33.88 -42.51
C VAL A 206 10.61 35.19 -42.57
N SER A 207 10.55 35.95 -41.48
CA SER A 207 11.56 36.98 -41.20
C SER A 207 12.59 36.35 -40.28
N GLY A 208 13.73 35.98 -40.86
CA GLY A 208 14.94 35.66 -40.11
C GLY A 208 15.61 36.94 -39.62
N ASP A 209 15.81 37.05 -38.31
CA ASP A 209 16.88 37.86 -37.75
C ASP A 209 17.81 36.93 -36.98
N GLU A 210 19.01 36.77 -37.52
CA GLU A 210 20.11 36.03 -36.90
C GLU A 210 21.26 37.02 -36.70
N SER A 211 21.59 37.35 -35.44
CA SER A 211 22.92 37.09 -34.88
C SER A 211 23.08 37.50 -33.39
N PRO A 212 24.00 36.86 -32.63
CA PRO A 212 23.98 36.70 -31.17
C PRO A 212 25.03 37.62 -30.46
N PRO A 213 25.18 37.66 -29.10
CA PRO A 213 25.78 36.57 -28.30
C PRO A 213 25.30 36.39 -26.83
N GLN A 214 25.45 35.15 -26.34
CA GLN A 214 25.98 34.68 -25.04
C GLN A 214 25.54 35.33 -23.71
N ASP A 215 25.01 34.50 -22.80
CA ASP A 215 25.39 34.30 -21.39
C ASP A 215 24.43 33.24 -20.79
N GLU A 216 24.83 31.97 -20.69
CA GLU A 216 25.39 31.34 -19.46
C GLU A 216 24.53 31.60 -18.21
N ASP A 217 23.58 30.69 -17.92
CA ASP A 217 23.24 30.30 -16.54
C ASP A 217 22.31 29.06 -16.53
N VAL A 218 22.94 27.89 -16.73
CA VAL A 218 22.34 26.60 -16.36
C VAL A 218 22.85 26.26 -14.96
N PRO A 219 21.99 26.18 -13.92
CA PRO A 219 22.42 25.60 -12.66
C PRO A 219 22.46 24.07 -12.78
N PRO A 220 23.58 23.40 -12.46
CA PRO A 220 23.63 21.94 -12.46
C PRO A 220 23.07 21.38 -11.15
N SER A 221 22.36 20.25 -11.25
CA SER A 221 22.20 19.26 -10.18
C SER A 221 22.06 17.89 -10.86
N PRO A 222 22.61 16.78 -10.31
CA PRO A 222 22.69 16.49 -8.87
C PRO A 222 24.04 15.92 -8.38
N LEU A 223 24.39 16.16 -7.12
CA LEU A 223 25.41 15.37 -6.40
C LEU A 223 24.74 14.19 -5.70
N ASN A 224 25.04 13.00 -6.19
CA ASN A 224 24.98 11.75 -5.44
C ASN A 224 26.22 11.68 -4.53
N GLU A 225 26.03 11.51 -3.22
CA GLU A 225 27.00 10.80 -2.36
C GLU A 225 26.25 10.02 -1.28
N LEU A 226 26.93 8.95 -0.83
CA LEU A 226 26.52 7.87 0.06
C LEU A 226 25.99 8.29 1.45
#